data_AF-A0A8D8DM26-F1
#
_entry.id   AF-A0A8D8DM26-F1
#
_cell.length_a   1.000
_cell.length_b   1.000
_cell.length_c   1.000
_cell.angle_alpha   90.00
_cell.angle_beta   90.00
_cell.angle_gamma   90.00
#
_symmetry.space_group_name_H-M   'P 1'
#
loop_
_entity.id
_entity.type
_entity.pdbx_description
1 polymer ?
#
loop_
_entity_poly.entity_id
_entity_poly.type
_entity_poly.pdbx_seq_one_letter_code
_entity_poly.pdbx_strand_id
1 'polypeptide(L)'
;CSCPERHVGSPFVQCNRQMDPVPQPECVSDDQCTNDKACINQQCVNPCSASNGLCNLNAECRVQFHRAICTCRDGYTGNAQIACYEIGCRSDSDCPATEACVNKNCIDPCRYTQCGRNAVCKTDYNHNARCHCIDGYRGNALT
;
A
#
# COMPACT_ATOMS: atom_id res chain seq x y z
N CYS A 1 60.42 26.99 24.10
CA CYS A 1 59.80 25.98 23.23
C CYS A 1 58.33 26.32 23.05
N SER A 2 57.74 25.99 21.90
CA SER A 2 56.30 26.07 21.63
C SER A 2 55.84 24.76 20.97
N CYS A 3 54.59 24.35 21.20
CA CYS A 3 54.06 23.14 20.54
C CYS A 3 53.77 23.42 19.05
N PRO A 4 54.00 22.44 18.15
CA PRO A 4 53.59 22.52 16.75
C PRO A 4 52.06 22.64 16.59
N GLU A 5 51.60 23.01 15.39
CA GLU A 5 50.16 23.08 15.10
C GLU A 5 49.43 21.76 15.42
N ARG A 6 48.22 21.86 15.96
CA ARG A 6 47.37 20.76 16.45
C ARG A 6 47.97 19.93 17.60
N HIS A 7 48.85 20.52 18.40
CA HIS A 7 49.33 19.91 19.63
C HIS A 7 49.14 20.85 20.83
N VAL A 8 48.74 20.28 21.97
CA VAL A 8 48.47 20.99 23.22
C VAL A 8 49.30 20.37 24.36
N GLY A 9 49.64 21.15 25.38
CA GLY A 9 50.46 20.69 26.51
C GLY A 9 51.60 21.65 26.84
N SER A 10 52.62 21.15 27.52
CA SER A 10 53.80 21.97 27.89
C SER A 10 54.91 21.78 26.86
N PRO A 11 55.33 22.84 26.15
CA PRO A 11 56.43 22.74 25.18
C PRO A 11 57.78 22.36 25.78
N PHE A 12 57.90 22.41 27.11
CA PHE A 12 59.12 22.11 27.85
C PHE A 12 59.11 20.71 28.48
N VAL A 13 57.97 20.00 28.44
CA VAL A 13 57.82 18.65 28.98
C VAL A 13 57.40 17.70 27.87
N GLN A 14 56.20 17.91 27.32
CA GLN A 14 55.63 17.11 26.24
C GLN A 14 54.42 17.82 25.63
N CYS A 15 54.37 17.84 24.30
CA CYS A 15 53.19 18.24 23.54
C CYS A 15 52.42 16.98 23.13
N ASN A 16 51.11 16.97 23.39
CA ASN A 16 50.20 15.90 22.97
C ASN A 16 49.39 16.33 21.77
N ARG A 17 49.09 15.38 20.88
CA ARG A 17 48.23 15.64 19.72
C ARG A 17 46.84 16.01 20.22
N GLN A 18 46.32 17.15 19.78
CA GLN A 18 44.95 17.55 20.09
C GLN A 18 44.02 16.57 19.36
N MET A 19 43.31 15.72 20.11
CA MET A 19 42.25 14.90 19.54
C MET A 19 41.04 15.78 19.29
N ASP A 20 40.55 15.76 18.05
CA ASP A 20 39.26 16.35 17.73
C ASP A 20 38.16 15.62 18.51
N PRO A 21 37.15 16.33 19.04
CA PRO A 21 36.05 15.68 19.75
C PRO A 21 35.39 14.64 18.85
N VAL A 22 35.15 13.44 19.40
CA VAL A 22 34.33 12.44 18.73
C VAL A 22 32.95 13.07 18.45
N PRO A 23 32.47 13.09 17.20
CA PRO A 23 31.16 13.65 16.89
C PRO A 23 30.09 12.97 17.76
N GLN A 24 29.27 13.76 18.44
CA GLN A 24 28.14 13.20 19.16
C GLN A 24 27.10 12.68 18.16
N PRO A 25 26.47 11.52 18.44
CA PRO A 25 25.40 11.00 17.61
C PRO A 25 24.19 11.93 17.64
N GLU A 26 23.43 11.99 16.54
CA GLU A 26 22.18 12.76 16.49
C GLU A 26 21.13 12.14 17.43
N CYS A 27 21.11 10.80 17.51
CA CYS A 27 20.20 10.03 18.36
C CYS A 27 20.87 8.75 18.88
N VAL A 28 20.39 8.25 20.02
CA VAL A 28 20.67 6.90 20.55
C VAL A 28 19.40 6.06 20.70
N SER A 29 18.22 6.69 20.69
CA SER A 29 16.91 6.03 20.64
C SER A 29 15.94 6.78 19.74
N ASP A 30 14.87 6.08 19.33
CA ASP A 30 13.81 6.62 18.48
C ASP A 30 13.12 7.85 19.08
N ASP A 31 12.99 7.92 20.42
CA ASP A 31 12.32 9.01 21.14
C ASP A 31 13.01 10.39 20.96
N GLN A 32 14.26 10.39 20.49
CA GLN A 32 15.00 11.62 20.17
C GLN A 32 14.71 12.13 18.76
N CYS A 33 14.01 11.35 17.95
CA CYS A 33 13.61 11.69 16.61
C CYS A 33 12.15 12.16 16.59
N THR A 34 11.76 12.87 15.52
CA THR A 34 10.34 13.15 15.26
C THR A 34 9.61 11.85 14.89
N ASN A 35 8.28 11.82 15.06
CA ASN A 35 7.45 10.62 14.82
C ASN A 35 7.56 10.03 13.40
N ASP A 36 7.98 10.82 12.42
CA ASP A 36 8.21 10.46 11.02
C ASP A 36 9.63 9.91 10.72
N LYS A 37 10.48 9.80 11.74
CA LYS A 37 11.87 9.34 11.64
C LYS A 37 12.16 8.23 12.65
N ALA A 38 13.24 7.50 12.45
CA ALA A 38 13.72 6.47 13.38
C ALA A 38 15.22 6.66 13.60
N CYS A 39 15.72 6.24 14.76
CA CYS A 39 17.13 6.28 15.07
C CYS A 39 17.84 5.08 14.45
N ILE A 40 18.41 5.27 13.26
CA ILE A 40 19.10 4.21 12.51
C ILE A 40 20.55 4.68 12.30
N ASN A 41 21.51 3.87 12.72
CA ASN A 41 22.94 4.18 12.64
C ASN A 41 23.28 5.57 13.23
N GLN A 42 22.69 5.90 14.39
CA GLN A 42 22.91 7.16 15.13
C GLN A 42 22.42 8.43 14.40
N GLN A 43 21.53 8.28 13.42
CA GLN A 43 20.91 9.37 12.67
C GLN A 43 19.39 9.22 12.66
N CYS A 44 18.68 10.35 12.74
CA CYS A 44 17.23 10.38 12.61
C CYS A 44 16.85 10.40 11.13
N VAL A 45 16.52 9.22 10.60
CA VAL A 45 16.22 9.02 9.18
C VAL A 45 14.80 8.55 8.99
N ASN A 46 14.20 8.83 7.82
CA ASN A 46 12.88 8.30 7.49
C ASN A 46 12.99 6.78 7.29
N PRO A 47 12.32 5.95 8.11
CA PRO A 47 12.43 4.50 8.02
C PRO A 47 11.91 3.95 6.69
N CYS A 48 10.97 4.61 6.01
CA CYS A 48 10.51 4.21 4.67
C CYS A 48 11.59 4.38 3.60
N SER A 49 12.48 5.37 3.75
CA SER A 49 13.62 5.56 2.85
C SER A 49 14.77 4.59 3.19
N ALA A 50 14.99 4.33 4.48
CA ALA A 50 16.02 3.41 4.95
C ALA A 50 15.69 1.94 4.65
N SER A 51 14.39 1.59 4.60
CA SER A 51 13.95 0.20 4.44
C SER A 51 13.98 -0.32 3.00
N ASN A 52 14.53 0.41 2.03
CA ASN A 52 14.78 -0.04 0.65
C ASN A 52 13.66 -0.94 0.06
N GLY A 53 12.42 -0.44 0.03
CA GLY A 53 11.35 -1.09 -0.74
C GLY A 53 10.70 -2.32 -0.11
N LEU A 54 10.54 -2.39 1.22
CA LEU A 54 9.76 -3.45 1.89
C LEU A 54 8.32 -3.61 1.38
N CYS A 55 7.71 -2.53 0.88
CA CYS A 55 6.32 -2.54 0.46
C CYS A 55 6.19 -3.07 -0.97
N ASN A 56 5.24 -3.98 -1.17
CA ASN A 56 5.09 -4.71 -2.42
C ASN A 56 4.32 -3.89 -3.48
N LEU A 57 4.01 -4.52 -4.63
CA LEU A 57 3.28 -3.86 -5.71
C LEU A 57 1.92 -3.30 -5.23
N ASN A 58 1.60 -2.08 -5.68
CA ASN A 58 0.40 -1.32 -5.30
C ASN A 58 0.27 -1.02 -3.79
N ALA A 59 1.36 -1.13 -3.04
CA ALA A 59 1.46 -0.64 -1.68
C ALA A 59 2.16 0.72 -1.61
N GLU A 60 1.96 1.42 -0.50
CA GLU A 60 2.66 2.63 -0.09
C GLU A 60 3.30 2.41 1.29
N CYS A 61 4.44 3.05 1.52
CA CYS A 61 5.08 3.06 2.83
C CYS A 61 4.68 4.32 3.60
N ARG A 62 4.28 4.15 4.86
CA ARG A 62 3.99 5.22 5.79
C ARG A 62 4.76 5.01 7.08
N VAL A 63 5.15 6.10 7.73
CA VAL A 63 5.82 6.03 9.03
C VAL A 63 4.77 6.11 10.14
N GLN A 64 4.81 5.17 11.07
CA GLN A 64 3.98 5.19 12.27
C GLN A 64 4.83 4.75 13.45
N PHE A 65 4.93 5.58 14.49
CA PHE A 65 5.72 5.33 15.70
C PHE A 65 7.15 4.88 15.39
N HIS A 66 7.89 5.69 14.63
CA HIS A 66 9.28 5.42 14.23
C HIS A 66 9.48 4.14 13.39
N ARG A 67 8.40 3.55 12.85
CA ARG A 67 8.46 2.32 12.05
C ARG A 67 7.87 2.54 10.67
N ALA A 68 8.45 1.86 9.68
CA ALA A 68 7.88 1.75 8.36
C ALA A 68 6.72 0.74 8.37
N ILE A 69 5.55 1.17 7.90
CA ILE A 69 4.36 0.34 7.73
C ILE A 69 3.94 0.40 6.27
N CYS A 70 3.60 -0.77 5.71
CA CYS A 70 3.08 -0.87 4.35
C CYS A 70 1.54 -0.91 4.39
N THR A 71 0.91 -0.07 3.57
CA THR A 71 -0.54 -0.06 3.35
C THR A 71 -0.84 -0.18 1.87
N CYS A 72 -1.96 -0.78 1.49
CA CYS A 72 -2.40 -0.75 0.09
C CYS A 72 -2.76 0.68 -0.29
N ARG A 73 -2.40 1.08 -1.52
CA ARG A 73 -2.80 2.39 -2.07
C ARG A 73 -4.31 2.47 -2.19
N ASP A 74 -4.82 3.68 -2.30
CA ASP A 74 -6.24 3.93 -2.55
C ASP A 74 -6.75 3.13 -3.77
N GLY A 75 -7.87 2.44 -3.58
CA GLY A 75 -8.43 1.56 -4.60
C GLY A 75 -7.83 0.15 -4.62
N TYR A 76 -6.96 -0.22 -3.68
CA TYR A 76 -6.41 -1.56 -3.54
C TYR A 76 -6.66 -2.17 -2.15
N THR A 77 -6.71 -3.50 -2.08
CA THR A 77 -6.90 -4.31 -0.88
C THR A 77 -6.00 -5.55 -0.89
N GLY A 78 -5.89 -6.24 0.24
CA GLY A 78 -5.05 -7.42 0.41
C GLY A 78 -3.96 -7.20 1.47
N ASN A 79 -2.82 -7.87 1.29
CA ASN A 79 -1.69 -7.78 2.21
C ASN A 79 -0.57 -6.97 1.58
N ALA A 80 -0.31 -5.77 2.10
CA ALA A 80 0.67 -4.83 1.55
C ALA A 80 2.14 -5.31 1.57
N GLN A 81 2.45 -6.36 2.33
CA GLN A 81 3.77 -7.01 2.32
C GLN A 81 3.88 -8.09 1.23
N ILE A 82 2.74 -8.65 0.80
CA ILE A 82 2.67 -9.74 -0.19
C ILE A 82 2.22 -9.20 -1.56
N ALA A 83 1.02 -8.65 -1.64
CA ALA A 83 0.44 -8.03 -2.82
C ALA A 83 -0.86 -7.29 -2.47
N CYS A 84 -1.04 -6.14 -3.11
CA CYS A 84 -2.30 -5.40 -3.12
C CYS A 84 -2.99 -5.55 -4.47
N TYR A 85 -4.27 -5.90 -4.45
CA TYR A 85 -5.13 -6.11 -5.62
C TYR A 85 -6.17 -5.00 -5.68
N GLU A 86 -6.55 -4.61 -6.88
CA GLU A 86 -7.56 -3.58 -7.07
C GLU A 86 -8.89 -3.98 -6.41
N ILE A 87 -9.55 -3.04 -5.75
CA ILE A 87 -10.84 -3.26 -5.08
C ILE A 87 -11.91 -3.46 -6.14
N GLY A 88 -12.74 -4.49 -5.92
CA GLY A 88 -13.82 -4.87 -6.81
C GLY A 88 -13.46 -6.07 -7.69
N CYS A 89 -14.36 -6.41 -8.60
CA CYS A 89 -14.15 -7.47 -9.55
C CYS A 89 -13.27 -7.00 -10.72
N ARG A 90 -12.47 -7.90 -11.29
CA ARG A 90 -11.69 -7.68 -12.52
C ARG A 90 -12.27 -8.47 -13.69
N SER A 91 -12.92 -9.59 -13.39
CA SER A 91 -13.68 -10.39 -14.33
C SER A 91 -14.91 -10.98 -13.66
N ASP A 92 -15.84 -11.50 -14.46
CA ASP A 92 -17.06 -12.12 -13.96
C ASP A 92 -16.79 -13.26 -12.98
N SER A 93 -15.68 -13.99 -13.16
CA SER A 93 -15.22 -15.05 -12.26
C SER A 93 -14.92 -14.60 -10.83
N ASP A 94 -14.70 -13.31 -10.61
CA ASP A 94 -14.48 -12.74 -9.27
C ASP A 94 -15.81 -12.48 -8.55
N CYS A 95 -16.93 -12.55 -9.27
CA CYS A 95 -18.27 -12.34 -8.76
C CYS A 95 -18.98 -13.68 -8.46
N PRO A 96 -20.03 -13.65 -7.62
CA PRO A 96 -20.95 -14.77 -7.53
C PRO A 96 -21.46 -15.19 -8.92
N ALA A 97 -21.75 -16.48 -9.11
CA ALA A 97 -22.19 -17.03 -10.40
C ALA A 97 -23.43 -16.34 -11.00
N THR A 98 -24.19 -15.59 -10.19
CA THR A 98 -25.40 -14.84 -10.56
C THR A 98 -25.17 -13.34 -10.83
N GLU A 99 -23.92 -12.86 -10.82
CA GLU A 99 -23.59 -11.44 -10.99
C GLU A 99 -22.44 -11.27 -11.98
N ALA A 100 -22.49 -10.26 -12.85
CA ALA A 100 -21.39 -9.93 -13.76
C ALA A 100 -20.54 -8.79 -13.22
N CYS A 101 -19.28 -8.76 -13.64
CA CYS A 101 -18.37 -7.69 -13.33
C CYS A 101 -18.56 -6.50 -14.26
N VAL A 102 -19.17 -5.43 -13.73
CA VAL A 102 -19.40 -4.19 -14.48
C VAL A 102 -18.84 -3.03 -13.69
N ASN A 103 -17.89 -2.29 -14.28
CA ASN A 103 -17.22 -1.17 -13.64
C ASN A 103 -16.70 -1.50 -12.22
N LYS A 104 -16.08 -2.68 -12.06
CA LYS A 104 -15.55 -3.23 -10.79
C LYS A 104 -16.59 -3.58 -9.73
N ASN A 105 -17.88 -3.55 -10.06
CA ASN A 105 -18.93 -3.98 -9.17
C ASN A 105 -19.55 -5.26 -9.69
N CYS A 106 -19.73 -6.23 -8.80
CA CYS A 106 -20.57 -7.39 -9.07
C CYS A 106 -22.02 -6.92 -9.06
N ILE A 107 -22.65 -6.97 -10.23
CA ILE A 107 -24.03 -6.55 -10.39
C ILE A 107 -24.82 -7.63 -11.11
N ASP A 108 -26.07 -7.82 -10.71
CA ASP A 108 -27.00 -8.69 -11.43
C ASP A 108 -27.21 -8.15 -12.87
N PRO A 109 -26.84 -8.93 -13.92
CA PRO A 109 -27.04 -8.58 -15.33
C PRO A 109 -28.47 -8.17 -15.68
N CYS A 110 -29.46 -8.67 -14.93
CA CYS A 110 -30.86 -8.33 -15.11
C CYS A 110 -31.21 -6.88 -14.73
N ARG A 111 -30.34 -6.17 -13.99
CA ARG A 111 -30.58 -4.76 -13.62
C ARG A 111 -30.45 -3.79 -14.78
N TYR A 112 -29.71 -4.14 -15.82
CA TYR A 112 -29.51 -3.31 -17.02
C TYR A 112 -29.95 -4.02 -18.31
N THR A 113 -30.55 -5.20 -18.20
CA THR A 113 -31.12 -5.93 -19.33
C THR A 113 -32.61 -5.66 -19.43
N GLN A 114 -33.05 -5.15 -20.57
CA GLN A 114 -34.47 -4.97 -20.86
C GLN A 114 -34.98 -6.17 -21.66
N CYS A 115 -35.90 -6.94 -21.05
CA CYS A 115 -36.59 -8.03 -21.74
C CYS A 115 -37.83 -7.53 -22.50
N GLY A 116 -38.31 -8.35 -23.44
CA GLY A 116 -39.55 -8.11 -24.18
C GLY A 116 -40.78 -8.03 -23.26
N ARG A 117 -41.91 -7.57 -23.80
CA ARG A 117 -43.15 -7.47 -23.01
C ARG A 117 -43.57 -8.84 -22.50
N ASN A 118 -44.02 -8.90 -21.24
CA ASN A 118 -44.40 -10.13 -20.55
C ASN A 118 -43.28 -11.19 -20.48
N ALA A 119 -42.01 -10.73 -20.50
CA ALA A 119 -40.85 -11.56 -20.19
C ALA A 119 -40.20 -11.11 -18.87
N VAL A 120 -39.61 -12.05 -18.15
CA VAL A 120 -38.85 -11.85 -16.92
C VAL A 120 -37.37 -12.11 -17.20
N CYS A 121 -36.50 -11.30 -16.62
CA CYS A 121 -35.07 -11.56 -16.66
C CYS A 121 -34.66 -12.48 -15.50
N LYS A 122 -33.83 -13.48 -15.80
CA LYS A 122 -33.13 -14.31 -14.82
C LYS A 122 -31.67 -14.44 -15.23
N THR A 123 -30.75 -14.29 -14.29
CA THR A 123 -29.33 -14.48 -14.56
C THR A 123 -28.97 -15.97 -14.55
N ASP A 124 -28.19 -16.42 -15.53
CA ASP A 124 -27.64 -17.78 -15.56
C ASP A 124 -26.37 -17.90 -14.71
N TYR A 125 -25.90 -19.14 -14.44
CA TYR A 125 -24.67 -19.38 -13.69
C TYR A 125 -23.38 -19.05 -14.47
N ASN A 126 -23.50 -18.41 -15.63
CA ASN A 126 -22.39 -17.92 -16.45
C ASN A 126 -22.39 -16.39 -16.49
N HIS A 127 -22.96 -15.72 -15.49
CA HIS A 127 -22.98 -14.26 -15.37
C HIS A 127 -23.73 -13.53 -16.49
N ASN A 128 -24.65 -14.20 -17.21
CA ASN A 128 -25.42 -13.58 -18.29
C ASN A 128 -26.90 -13.43 -17.94
N ALA A 129 -27.48 -12.30 -18.34
CA ALA A 129 -28.92 -12.11 -18.32
C ALA A 129 -29.61 -13.01 -19.36
N ARG A 130 -30.66 -13.71 -18.94
CA ARG A 130 -31.54 -14.49 -19.82
C ARG A 130 -32.98 -14.03 -19.65
N CYS A 131 -33.61 -13.67 -20.76
CA CYS A 131 -35.02 -13.33 -20.77
C CYS A 131 -35.87 -14.59 -20.99
N HIS A 132 -36.91 -14.75 -20.18
CA HIS A 132 -37.85 -15.86 -20.24
C HIS A 132 -39.27 -15.32 -20.31
N CYS A 133 -40.11 -15.84 -21.20
CA CYS A 133 -41.54 -15.53 -21.18
C CYS A 133 -42.15 -15.96 -19.85
N ILE A 134 -43.04 -15.14 -19.28
CA ILE A 134 -43.83 -15.50 -18.09
C ILE A 134 -44.74 -16.69 -18.45
N ASP A 135 -45.08 -17.51 -17.46
CA ASP A 135 -45.97 -18.66 -17.65
C ASP A 135 -47.28 -18.25 -18.36
N GLY A 136 -47.62 -18.99 -19.42
CA GLY A 136 -48.77 -18.71 -20.28
C GLY A 136 -48.49 -17.80 -21.49
N TYR A 137 -47.31 -17.18 -21.58
CA TYR A 137 -46.90 -16.37 -22.73
C TYR A 137 -45.97 -17.15 -23.68
N ARG A 138 -45.99 -16.80 -24.97
CA ARG A 138 -45.15 -17.40 -26.03
C ARG A 138 -44.68 -16.30 -26.99
N GLY A 139 -43.51 -16.47 -27.58
CA GLY A 139 -42.91 -15.49 -28.50
C GLY A 139 -41.41 -15.33 -28.25
N ASN A 140 -40.86 -14.19 -28.68
CA ASN A 140 -39.46 -13.84 -28.44
C ASN A 140 -39.33 -13.09 -27.11
N ALA A 141 -38.58 -13.64 -26.15
CA ALA A 141 -38.40 -13.03 -24.84
C ALA A 141 -37.54 -11.74 -24.87
N LEU A 142 -36.92 -11.39 -26.00
CA LEU A 142 -36.09 -10.19 -26.17
C LEU A 142 -36.83 -9.00 -26.82
N THR A 143 -37.99 -9.22 -27.43
CA THR A 143 -38.71 -8.19 -28.22
C THR A 143 -40.21 -8.21 -27.94
#